data_AF-A0A4X1U4E1-F1
#
_entry.id   AF-A0A4X1U4E1-F1
#
_cell.length_a   1.000
_cell.length_b   1.000
_cell.length_c   1.000
_cell.angle_alpha   90.00
_cell.angle_beta   90.00
_cell.angle_gamma   90.00
#
_symmetry.space_group_name_H-M   'P 1'
#
loop_
_entity.id
_entity.type
_entity.pdbx_description
1 polymer ?
#
loop_
_entity_poly.entity_id
_entity_poly.type
_entity_poly.pdbx_seq_one_letter_code
_entity_poly.pdbx_strand_id
1 'polypeptide(L)'
;MNSVCLGKDTALTLGRSQQLSVALMGVNLTMDACRRPGAAVCKLTCAELKLGIKDGLNACCYICIFSFTVNKFEVKCLISLFYNLVGDVTERQGVVVGLDRNAFRNILHVTFGMTDDMIMDRVFRGFDKDNDGCVSVSEWVYGLSVFLRGTLEEKMKYCFEVFDLNGDGFISKEEMVHMLKNSLLKQPSEEDPDEGIKDLVEITLKKMDHDHDGKLSFPDYEAAVREEALLLEAFGPCLPDPKSQKEFEAQVFKDPNEFGEV
;
A
#
# COMPACT_ATOMS: atom_id res chain seq x y z
N MET A 1 34.59 -56.91 4.17
CA MET A 1 35.38 -56.99 2.92
C MET A 1 34.74 -56.06 1.90
N ASN A 2 35.37 -54.89 1.72
CA ASN A 2 35.60 -54.09 0.52
C ASN A 2 34.48 -53.65 -0.46
N SER A 3 34.74 -52.41 -0.94
CA SER A 3 34.24 -51.64 -2.09
C SER A 3 32.83 -51.02 -1.99
N VAL A 4 32.59 -49.70 -1.98
CA VAL A 4 33.12 -48.52 -2.74
C VAL A 4 32.67 -48.47 -4.20
N CYS A 5 31.64 -47.66 -4.52
CA CYS A 5 31.72 -46.43 -5.37
C CYS A 5 30.35 -45.95 -5.96
N LEU A 6 30.07 -44.65 -5.74
CA LEU A 6 29.56 -43.59 -6.66
C LEU A 6 28.18 -43.68 -7.38
N GLY A 7 27.25 -42.81 -6.93
CA GLY A 7 26.62 -41.72 -7.72
C GLY A 7 25.36 -41.99 -8.57
N LYS A 8 24.28 -41.22 -8.34
CA LYS A 8 23.46 -40.43 -9.32
C LYS A 8 22.03 -40.05 -8.83
N ASP A 9 21.78 -38.75 -8.79
CA ASP A 9 20.66 -37.94 -9.30
C ASP A 9 19.17 -38.40 -9.28
N THR A 10 18.33 -37.51 -8.71
CA THR A 10 16.98 -37.02 -9.11
C THR A 10 15.83 -37.95 -9.53
N ALA A 11 14.66 -37.81 -8.87
CA ALA A 11 13.40 -37.26 -9.46
C ALA A 11 12.12 -37.57 -8.64
N LEU A 12 11.17 -36.63 -8.71
CA LEU A 12 9.80 -36.58 -8.14
C LEU A 12 8.83 -37.66 -8.69
N THR A 13 7.78 -38.00 -7.95
CA THR A 13 6.42 -38.24 -8.52
C THR A 13 5.29 -38.19 -7.47
N LEU A 14 4.20 -37.51 -7.83
CA LEU A 14 2.93 -37.30 -7.09
C LEU A 14 2.02 -38.55 -7.01
N GLY A 15 1.06 -38.56 -6.09
CA GLY A 15 -0.12 -39.46 -6.18
C GLY A 15 -1.24 -39.31 -5.13
N ARG A 16 -2.35 -38.68 -5.57
CA ARG A 16 -3.80 -38.90 -5.27
C ARG A 16 -4.55 -38.09 -4.18
N SER A 17 -5.37 -37.18 -4.70
CA SER A 17 -6.54 -36.47 -4.12
C SER A 17 -7.74 -37.39 -3.82
N GLN A 18 -8.53 -37.03 -2.80
CA GLN A 18 -9.94 -37.40 -2.65
C GLN A 18 -10.81 -36.14 -2.76
N GLN A 19 -11.77 -36.18 -3.69
CA GLN A 19 -12.73 -35.13 -4.02
C GLN A 19 -13.92 -35.13 -3.07
N LEU A 20 -14.35 -33.95 -2.61
CA LEU A 20 -15.68 -33.71 -2.05
C LEU A 20 -16.45 -32.82 -3.04
N SER A 21 -17.46 -33.39 -3.67
CA SER A 21 -18.30 -32.74 -4.67
C SER A 21 -19.46 -32.00 -3.98
N VAL A 22 -19.53 -30.69 -4.13
CA VAL A 22 -20.75 -29.90 -3.89
C VAL A 22 -21.08 -29.19 -5.19
N ALA A 23 -22.18 -29.62 -5.81
CA ALA A 23 -22.68 -29.09 -7.07
C ALA A 23 -23.44 -27.78 -6.83
N LEU A 24 -22.80 -26.64 -7.08
CA LEU A 24 -23.46 -25.38 -7.39
C LEU A 24 -22.71 -24.71 -8.55
N MET A 25 -23.35 -24.72 -9.71
CA MET A 25 -23.02 -23.92 -10.90
C MET A 25 -21.57 -24.00 -11.42
N GLY A 26 -21.25 -25.11 -12.09
CA GLY A 26 -20.58 -25.07 -13.39
C GLY A 26 -19.15 -24.52 -13.53
N VAL A 27 -18.39 -24.29 -12.45
CA VAL A 27 -16.97 -23.89 -12.55
C VAL A 27 -16.09 -24.94 -11.89
N ASN A 28 -15.36 -25.71 -12.70
CA ASN A 28 -14.28 -26.58 -12.23
C ASN A 28 -13.07 -25.72 -11.85
N LEU A 29 -13.02 -25.26 -10.60
CA LEU A 29 -11.80 -24.73 -10.02
C LEU A 29 -11.02 -25.90 -9.41
N THR A 30 -9.92 -26.27 -10.04
CA THR A 30 -8.93 -27.19 -9.46
C THR A 30 -8.34 -26.55 -8.20
N MET A 31 -8.79 -27.03 -7.04
CA MET A 31 -8.22 -26.71 -5.73
C MET A 31 -6.82 -27.30 -5.60
N ASP A 32 -5.79 -26.56 -6.00
CA ASP A 32 -4.41 -26.83 -5.60
C ASP A 32 -3.68 -25.51 -5.29
N ALA A 33 -4.08 -24.86 -4.19
CA ALA A 33 -3.24 -24.00 -3.36
C ALA A 33 -4.08 -23.34 -2.26
N CYS A 34 -4.10 -23.94 -1.06
CA CYS A 34 -4.13 -23.23 0.23
C CYS A 34 -4.31 -24.25 1.36
N ARG A 35 -3.21 -24.92 1.71
CA ARG A 35 -3.12 -25.74 2.92
C ARG A 35 -2.52 -24.90 4.05
N ARG A 36 -3.21 -23.84 4.50
CA ARG A 36 -2.82 -23.03 5.67
C ARG A 36 -4.04 -22.62 6.52
N PRO A 37 -3.89 -22.51 7.85
CA PRO A 37 -4.98 -22.13 8.74
C PRO A 37 -5.37 -20.66 8.50
N GLY A 38 -6.63 -20.40 8.13
CA GLY A 38 -7.14 -19.04 7.86
C GLY A 38 -8.14 -18.91 6.70
N ALA A 39 -8.29 -19.96 5.87
CA ALA A 39 -9.16 -19.95 4.69
C ALA A 39 -10.66 -19.68 4.94
N ALA A 40 -11.12 -19.68 6.20
CA ALA A 40 -12.51 -19.39 6.55
C ALA A 40 -12.84 -17.88 6.53
N VAL A 41 -11.87 -16.99 6.76
CA VAL A 41 -12.12 -15.53 6.83
C VAL A 41 -12.17 -14.90 5.43
N CYS A 42 -11.34 -15.38 4.49
CA CYS A 42 -11.35 -14.95 3.08
C CYS A 42 -12.70 -15.25 2.39
N LYS A 43 -13.50 -16.20 2.92
CA LYS A 43 -14.85 -16.49 2.42
C LYS A 43 -15.91 -15.46 2.87
N LEU A 44 -15.76 -14.79 4.02
CA LEU A 44 -16.74 -13.79 4.45
C LEU A 44 -16.58 -12.46 3.72
N THR A 45 -15.35 -12.02 3.42
CA THR A 45 -15.12 -10.76 2.70
C THR A 45 -15.59 -10.84 1.24
N CYS A 46 -15.27 -11.92 0.50
CA CYS A 46 -15.77 -12.10 -0.88
C CYS A 46 -17.30 -12.42 -0.92
N ALA A 47 -17.95 -12.85 0.17
CA ALA A 47 -19.41 -13.16 0.19
C ALA A 47 -20.31 -12.05 0.76
N GLU A 48 -19.83 -11.24 1.70
CA GLU A 48 -20.57 -10.10 2.29
C GLU A 48 -20.39 -8.80 1.47
N LEU A 49 -19.27 -8.63 0.78
CA LEU A 49 -19.05 -7.54 -0.18
C LEU A 49 -19.56 -7.94 -1.57
N LYS A 50 -20.90 -8.03 -1.75
CA LYS A 50 -21.53 -7.97 -3.09
C LYS A 50 -21.32 -6.59 -3.74
N LEU A 51 -20.07 -6.13 -3.81
CA LEU A 51 -19.64 -5.09 -4.72
C LEU A 51 -19.68 -5.74 -6.10
N GLY A 52 -20.47 -5.16 -7.01
CA GLY A 52 -20.68 -5.65 -8.37
C GLY A 52 -19.42 -5.54 -9.23
N ILE A 53 -18.38 -6.27 -8.87
CA ILE A 53 -17.15 -6.42 -9.64
C ILE A 53 -17.44 -7.43 -10.74
N LYS A 54 -17.55 -6.92 -11.98
CA LYS A 54 -17.78 -7.76 -13.17
C LYS A 54 -16.54 -8.50 -13.66
N ASP A 55 -15.39 -8.26 -13.05
CA ASP A 55 -14.13 -8.87 -13.49
C ASP A 55 -13.68 -9.97 -12.52
N GLY A 56 -14.28 -11.15 -12.74
CA GLY A 56 -13.78 -12.39 -12.16
C GLY A 56 -12.42 -12.73 -12.75
N LEU A 57 -11.34 -12.51 -11.99
CA LEU A 57 -10.28 -13.49 -11.72
C LEU A 57 -9.11 -12.91 -10.87
N ASN A 58 -9.00 -11.60 -10.64
CA ASN A 58 -7.82 -11.01 -9.95
C ASN A 58 -8.07 -10.42 -8.54
N ALA A 59 -9.29 -10.01 -8.21
CA ALA A 59 -9.56 -9.30 -6.94
C ALA A 59 -9.49 -10.19 -5.68
N CYS A 60 -10.00 -11.43 -5.74
CA CYS A 60 -9.99 -12.34 -4.59
C CYS A 60 -8.56 -12.90 -4.32
N CYS A 61 -7.61 -12.74 -5.25
CA CYS A 61 -6.18 -13.02 -5.04
C CYS A 61 -5.47 -11.88 -4.32
N TYR A 62 -5.72 -10.62 -4.68
CA TYR A 62 -5.09 -9.45 -4.02
C TYR A 62 -5.44 -9.35 -2.53
N ILE A 63 -6.70 -9.63 -2.17
CA ILE A 63 -7.16 -9.61 -0.77
C ILE A 63 -6.59 -10.78 0.06
N CYS A 64 -6.25 -11.90 -0.56
CA CYS A 64 -5.75 -13.09 0.14
C CYS A 64 -4.19 -13.14 0.18
N ILE A 65 -3.48 -12.23 -0.52
CA ILE A 65 -2.01 -12.18 -0.59
C ILE A 65 -1.38 -11.21 0.43
N PHE A 66 -2.09 -10.16 0.87
CA PHE A 66 -1.54 -9.18 1.80
C PHE A 66 -1.96 -9.45 3.25
N SER A 67 -0.97 -9.32 4.14
CA SER A 67 -1.07 -9.65 5.57
C SER A 67 -2.18 -8.84 6.24
N PHE A 68 -3.23 -9.50 6.73
CA PHE A 68 -4.31 -8.86 7.50
C PHE A 68 -3.75 -8.31 8.83
N THR A 69 -3.20 -7.10 8.82
CA THR A 69 -2.80 -6.32 10.01
C THR A 69 -3.98 -5.64 10.70
N VAL A 70 -5.14 -5.63 10.05
CA VAL A 70 -6.38 -4.99 10.49
C VAL A 70 -7.46 -6.06 10.70
N ASN A 71 -8.07 -6.12 11.88
CA ASN A 71 -9.07 -7.15 12.21
C ASN A 71 -10.46 -6.86 11.60
N LYS A 72 -11.40 -7.82 11.68
CA LYS A 72 -12.76 -7.65 11.09
C LYS A 72 -13.52 -6.45 11.66
N PHE A 73 -13.30 -6.10 12.93
CA PHE A 73 -13.93 -4.94 13.57
C PHE A 73 -13.35 -3.64 13.02
N GLU A 74 -12.03 -3.53 12.96
CA GLU A 74 -11.33 -2.36 12.44
C GLU A 74 -11.66 -2.11 10.96
N VAL A 75 -11.76 -3.17 10.13
CA VAL A 75 -12.24 -3.04 8.74
C VAL A 75 -13.64 -2.42 8.69
N LYS A 76 -14.55 -2.82 9.60
CA LYS A 76 -15.88 -2.20 9.67
C LYS A 76 -15.81 -0.74 10.10
N CYS A 77 -14.93 -0.38 11.03
CA CYS A 77 -14.71 1.02 11.41
C CYS A 77 -14.20 1.86 10.23
N LEU A 78 -13.25 1.35 9.46
CA LEU A 78 -12.73 2.03 8.26
C LEU A 78 -13.81 2.23 7.19
N ILE A 79 -14.63 1.20 6.94
CA ILE A 79 -15.76 1.28 6.02
C ILE A 79 -16.80 2.30 6.53
N SER A 80 -17.11 2.28 7.82
CA SER A 80 -18.05 3.25 8.41
C SER A 80 -17.53 4.67 8.30
N LEU A 81 -16.23 4.88 8.55
CA LEU A 81 -15.59 6.18 8.40
C LEU A 81 -15.66 6.67 6.95
N PHE A 82 -15.37 5.80 5.98
CA PHE A 82 -15.46 6.11 4.56
C PHE A 82 -16.85 6.61 4.18
N TYR A 83 -17.91 5.89 4.54
CA TYR A 83 -19.27 6.32 4.20
C TYR A 83 -19.73 7.57 4.95
N ASN A 84 -19.25 7.81 6.16
CA ASN A 84 -19.50 9.08 6.86
C ASN A 84 -18.84 10.25 6.11
N LEU A 85 -17.59 10.08 5.67
CA LEU A 85 -16.85 11.09 4.91
C LEU A 85 -17.47 11.34 3.53
N VAL A 86 -17.86 10.28 2.81
CA VAL A 86 -18.53 10.38 1.50
C VAL A 86 -19.95 10.97 1.66
N GLY A 87 -20.68 10.61 2.71
CA GLY A 87 -22.01 11.13 3.03
C GLY A 87 -22.02 12.67 3.08
N ASP A 88 -21.05 13.25 3.79
CA ASP A 88 -20.85 14.72 3.86
C ASP A 88 -20.53 15.36 2.49
N VAL A 89 -19.91 14.61 1.56
CA VAL A 89 -19.55 15.09 0.21
C VAL A 89 -20.72 14.97 -0.78
N THR A 90 -21.49 13.88 -0.71
CA THR A 90 -22.59 13.57 -1.64
C THR A 90 -23.80 14.51 -1.53
N GLU A 91 -24.00 15.20 -0.40
CA GLU A 91 -25.04 16.23 -0.28
C GLU A 91 -24.81 17.42 -1.21
N ARG A 92 -23.60 17.58 -1.77
CA ARG A 92 -23.20 18.75 -2.57
C ARG A 92 -23.09 18.48 -4.07
N GLN A 93 -22.88 17.24 -4.54
CA GLN A 93 -22.79 16.90 -5.96
C GLN A 93 -23.29 15.48 -6.26
N GLY A 94 -23.97 15.32 -7.41
CA GLY A 94 -24.62 14.07 -7.82
C GLY A 94 -23.65 12.91 -8.07
N VAL A 95 -23.93 11.77 -7.43
CA VAL A 95 -23.35 10.42 -7.53
C VAL A 95 -21.86 10.37 -7.87
N VAL A 96 -21.02 10.68 -6.88
CA VAL A 96 -19.63 10.22 -6.81
C VAL A 96 -19.59 8.97 -5.92
N VAL A 97 -19.08 7.84 -6.43
CA VAL A 97 -19.04 6.54 -5.73
C VAL A 97 -17.74 6.37 -4.91
N GLY A 98 -17.02 7.47 -4.66
CA GLY A 98 -15.73 7.48 -3.98
C GLY A 98 -15.31 8.85 -3.48
N LEU A 99 -14.15 8.92 -2.83
CA LEU A 99 -13.55 10.19 -2.41
C LEU A 99 -12.75 10.77 -3.58
N ASP A 100 -13.17 11.92 -4.10
CA ASP A 100 -12.38 12.62 -5.11
C ASP A 100 -11.03 13.12 -4.54
N ARG A 101 -10.17 13.56 -5.44
CA ARG A 101 -8.83 14.07 -5.09
C ARG A 101 -8.86 15.17 -4.03
N ASN A 102 -9.80 16.10 -4.09
CA ASN A 102 -9.83 17.24 -3.16
C ASN A 102 -10.33 16.82 -1.78
N ALA A 103 -11.37 15.97 -1.72
CA ALA A 103 -11.88 15.40 -0.49
C ALA A 103 -10.80 14.57 0.22
N PHE A 104 -10.11 13.72 -0.52
CA PHE A 104 -9.03 12.90 0.03
C PHE A 104 -7.84 13.75 0.52
N ARG A 105 -7.42 14.77 -0.24
CA ARG A 105 -6.37 15.72 0.20
C ARG A 105 -6.74 16.43 1.50
N ASN A 106 -8.00 16.86 1.64
CA ASN A 106 -8.47 17.49 2.87
C ASN A 106 -8.38 16.53 4.07
N ILE A 107 -8.69 15.25 3.87
CA ILE A 107 -8.51 14.22 4.90
C ILE A 107 -7.03 14.07 5.27
N LEU A 108 -6.13 13.95 4.28
CA LEU A 108 -4.69 13.87 4.56
C LEU A 108 -4.17 15.07 5.36
N HIS A 109 -4.65 16.28 5.02
CA HIS A 109 -4.27 17.49 5.72
C HIS A 109 -4.78 17.54 7.16
N VAL A 110 -6.09 17.32 7.36
CA VAL A 110 -6.74 17.45 8.67
C VAL A 110 -6.39 16.30 9.61
N THR A 111 -6.33 15.08 9.09
CA THR A 111 -6.16 13.87 9.89
C THR A 111 -4.69 13.51 10.12
N PHE A 112 -3.85 13.66 9.09
CA PHE A 112 -2.44 13.25 9.14
C PHE A 112 -1.46 14.42 9.07
N GLY A 113 -1.94 15.67 9.08
CA GLY A 113 -1.09 16.86 9.12
C GLY A 113 -0.24 17.08 7.87
N MET A 114 -0.57 16.41 6.76
CA MET A 114 0.19 16.55 5.51
C MET A 114 -0.03 17.94 4.90
N THR A 115 1.05 18.63 4.53
CA THR A 115 1.00 20.01 4.02
C THR A 115 1.71 20.20 2.69
N ASP A 116 2.32 19.15 2.15
CA ASP A 116 2.95 19.21 0.85
C ASP A 116 1.96 18.74 -0.22
N ASP A 117 1.58 19.67 -1.10
CA ASP A 117 0.58 19.42 -2.13
C ASP A 117 1.00 18.34 -3.12
N MET A 118 2.30 18.28 -3.43
CA MET A 118 2.85 17.28 -4.33
C MET A 118 2.79 15.91 -3.68
N ILE A 119 3.26 15.80 -2.43
CA ILE A 119 3.18 14.53 -1.68
C ILE A 119 1.73 14.08 -1.53
N MET A 120 0.81 14.98 -1.19
CA MET A 120 -0.60 14.61 -1.05
C MET A 120 -1.22 14.15 -2.38
N ASP A 121 -0.82 14.72 -3.53
CA ASP A 121 -1.24 14.22 -4.86
C ASP A 121 -0.70 12.81 -5.11
N ARG A 122 0.55 12.56 -4.72
CA ARG A 122 1.20 11.26 -4.90
C ARG A 122 0.63 10.19 -3.97
N VAL A 123 0.34 10.53 -2.72
CA VAL A 123 -0.38 9.66 -1.77
C VAL A 123 -1.77 9.32 -2.30
N PHE A 124 -2.49 10.29 -2.89
CA PHE A 124 -3.76 10.01 -3.57
C PHE A 124 -3.60 8.97 -4.68
N ARG A 125 -2.63 9.14 -5.58
CA ARG A 125 -2.32 8.16 -6.65
C ARG A 125 -1.89 6.80 -6.09
N GLY A 126 -1.22 6.77 -4.94
CA GLY A 126 -0.87 5.53 -4.26
C GLY A 126 -2.10 4.75 -3.78
N PHE A 127 -3.19 5.45 -3.44
CA PHE A 127 -4.46 4.86 -3.04
C PHE A 127 -5.37 4.50 -4.24
N ASP A 128 -5.45 5.38 -5.25
CA ASP A 128 -6.22 5.19 -6.49
C ASP A 128 -5.52 4.19 -7.44
N LYS A 129 -5.79 2.89 -7.26
CA LYS A 129 -5.10 1.80 -7.97
C LYS A 129 -5.67 1.56 -9.35
N ASP A 130 -6.96 1.82 -9.56
CA ASP A 130 -7.58 1.69 -10.88
C ASP A 130 -7.50 2.97 -11.73
N ASN A 131 -6.98 4.06 -11.15
CA ASN A 131 -6.82 5.37 -11.79
C ASN A 131 -8.15 5.95 -12.29
N ASP A 132 -9.25 5.67 -11.59
CA ASP A 132 -10.57 6.23 -11.91
C ASP A 132 -10.73 7.70 -11.44
N GLY A 133 -9.74 8.21 -10.70
CA GLY A 133 -9.72 9.57 -10.18
C GLY A 133 -10.48 9.75 -8.86
N CYS A 134 -10.94 8.66 -8.25
CA CYS A 134 -11.55 8.60 -6.93
C CYS A 134 -10.90 7.49 -6.10
N VAL A 135 -10.98 7.60 -4.77
CA VAL A 135 -10.64 6.49 -3.87
C VAL A 135 -11.91 5.74 -3.52
N SER A 136 -12.02 4.50 -3.97
CA SER A 136 -13.11 3.58 -3.62
C SER A 136 -12.99 3.07 -2.18
N VAL A 137 -14.07 2.47 -1.65
CA VAL A 137 -14.04 1.88 -0.28
C VAL A 137 -12.99 0.77 -0.15
N SER A 138 -12.75 0.02 -1.22
CA SER A 138 -11.76 -1.05 -1.24
C SER A 138 -10.34 -0.51 -1.19
N GLU A 139 -10.06 0.53 -1.97
CA GLU A 139 -8.78 1.24 -1.97
C GLU A 139 -8.52 1.99 -0.67
N TRP A 140 -9.56 2.58 -0.08
CA TRP A 140 -9.49 3.21 1.23
C TRP A 140 -9.03 2.23 2.32
N VAL A 141 -9.71 1.08 2.43
CA VAL A 141 -9.37 0.06 3.43
C VAL A 141 -7.98 -0.51 3.19
N TYR A 142 -7.65 -0.81 1.93
CA TYR A 142 -6.35 -1.34 1.56
C TYR A 142 -5.23 -0.32 1.83
N GLY A 143 -5.36 0.89 1.31
CA GLY A 143 -4.39 1.96 1.46
C GLY A 143 -4.14 2.26 2.94
N LEU A 144 -5.19 2.43 3.75
CA LEU A 144 -5.02 2.67 5.19
C LEU A 144 -4.39 1.50 5.94
N SER A 145 -4.58 0.25 5.51
CA SER A 145 -3.91 -0.89 6.14
C SER A 145 -2.39 -0.81 6.00
N VAL A 146 -1.88 -0.42 4.84
CA VAL A 146 -0.44 -0.21 4.58
C VAL A 146 0.03 1.08 5.24
N PHE A 147 -0.75 2.15 5.12
CA PHE A 147 -0.44 3.50 5.62
C PHE A 147 -0.27 3.53 7.14
N LEU A 148 -1.10 2.79 7.88
CA LEU A 148 -1.08 2.74 9.35
C LEU A 148 -0.20 1.60 9.88
N ARG A 149 -0.36 0.38 9.35
CA ARG A 149 0.22 -0.84 9.91
C ARG A 149 1.01 -1.69 8.92
N GLY A 150 1.38 -1.12 7.78
CA GLY A 150 2.19 -1.81 6.78
C GLY A 150 3.53 -2.28 7.35
N THR A 151 3.93 -3.48 6.96
CA THR A 151 5.28 -3.98 7.14
C THR A 151 6.28 -3.12 6.36
N LEU A 152 7.57 -3.24 6.67
CA LEU A 152 8.61 -2.50 5.96
C LEU A 152 8.57 -2.78 4.44
N GLU A 153 8.31 -4.02 4.03
CA GLU A 153 8.23 -4.37 2.61
C GLU A 153 7.06 -3.69 1.90
N GLU A 154 5.89 -3.64 2.55
CA GLU A 154 4.70 -2.98 2.00
C GLU A 154 4.91 -1.46 1.93
N LYS A 155 5.55 -0.89 2.95
CA LYS A 155 5.90 0.54 2.98
C LYS A 155 6.94 0.89 1.92
N MET A 156 7.96 0.06 1.68
CA MET A 156 8.93 0.29 0.61
C MET A 156 8.26 0.32 -0.77
N LYS A 157 7.39 -0.66 -1.07
CA LYS A 157 6.63 -0.68 -2.34
C LYS A 157 5.75 0.56 -2.49
N TYR A 158 5.02 0.89 -1.42
CA TYR A 158 4.15 2.06 -1.40
C TYR A 158 4.92 3.38 -1.62
N CYS A 159 6.00 3.62 -0.87
CA CYS A 159 6.81 4.82 -1.01
C CYS A 159 7.45 4.91 -2.40
N PHE A 160 7.93 3.79 -2.95
CA PHE A 160 8.49 3.76 -4.30
C PHE A 160 7.45 4.18 -5.36
N GLU A 161 6.22 3.65 -5.30
CA GLU A 161 5.12 4.05 -6.19
C GLU A 161 4.73 5.54 -6.04
N VAL A 162 4.85 6.09 -4.82
CA VAL A 162 4.64 7.52 -4.57
C VAL A 162 5.72 8.35 -5.25
N PHE A 163 6.98 7.90 -5.22
CA PHE A 163 8.14 8.64 -5.75
C PHE A 163 8.34 8.51 -7.25
N ASP A 164 7.99 7.37 -7.86
CA ASP A 164 8.00 7.15 -9.31
C ASP A 164 6.85 7.94 -9.97
N LEU A 165 7.14 9.15 -10.45
CA LEU A 165 6.10 10.10 -10.84
C LEU A 165 5.39 9.68 -12.12
N ASN A 166 6.14 9.11 -13.05
CA ASN A 166 5.66 8.72 -14.37
C ASN A 166 5.21 7.24 -14.44
N GLY A 167 5.51 6.42 -13.43
CA GLY A 167 5.14 5.01 -13.34
C GLY A 167 5.98 4.10 -14.23
N ASP A 168 7.21 4.49 -14.59
CA ASP A 168 8.08 3.72 -15.48
C ASP A 168 8.90 2.64 -14.75
N GLY A 169 8.76 2.55 -13.43
CA GLY A 169 9.44 1.60 -12.57
C GLY A 169 10.83 2.07 -12.10
N PHE A 170 11.17 3.33 -12.35
CA PHE A 170 12.40 3.96 -11.89
C PHE A 170 12.12 5.35 -11.30
N ILE A 171 12.94 5.77 -10.35
CA ILE A 171 12.95 7.15 -9.86
C ILE A 171 14.07 7.89 -10.58
N SER A 172 13.71 8.79 -11.49
CA SER A 172 14.67 9.57 -12.29
C SER A 172 15.23 10.76 -11.51
N LYS A 173 16.38 11.31 -11.94
CA LYS A 173 16.95 12.53 -11.33
C LYS A 173 15.95 13.70 -11.35
N GLU A 174 15.21 13.85 -12.44
CA GLU A 174 14.21 14.89 -12.62
C GLU A 174 13.07 14.74 -11.59
N GLU A 175 12.65 13.51 -11.32
CA GLU A 175 11.63 13.21 -10.32
C GLU A 175 12.14 13.50 -8.89
N MET A 176 13.38 13.11 -8.59
CA MET A 176 14.02 13.46 -7.30
C MET A 176 14.08 14.97 -7.10
N VAL A 177 14.54 15.72 -8.11
CA VAL A 177 14.58 17.19 -8.06
C VAL A 177 13.19 17.75 -7.80
N HIS A 178 12.18 17.25 -8.50
CA HIS A 178 10.82 17.75 -8.38
C HIS A 178 10.24 17.55 -6.97
N MET A 179 10.47 16.38 -6.38
CA MET A 179 10.04 16.03 -5.02
C MET A 179 10.79 16.85 -3.94
N LEU A 180 12.10 17.01 -4.09
CA LEU A 180 12.93 17.73 -3.13
C LEU A 180 12.69 19.24 -3.16
N LYS A 181 12.38 19.81 -4.34
CA LYS A 181 12.03 21.23 -4.48
C LYS A 181 10.90 21.65 -3.56
N ASN A 182 9.80 20.92 -3.57
CA ASN A 182 8.62 21.27 -2.78
C ASN A 182 8.85 21.15 -1.27
N SER A 183 9.69 20.20 -0.85
CA SER A 183 10.05 19.99 0.55
C SER A 183 10.99 21.07 1.10
N LEU A 184 11.94 21.57 0.29
CA LEU A 184 13.00 22.49 0.74
C LEU A 184 12.65 23.97 0.59
N LEU A 185 11.73 24.33 -0.33
CA LEU A 185 11.28 25.73 -0.53
C LEU A 185 10.56 26.34 0.68
N LYS A 186 10.26 25.56 1.74
CA LYS A 186 9.66 26.05 2.98
C LYS A 186 10.68 26.67 3.96
N GLN A 187 11.99 26.52 3.73
CA GLN A 187 13.02 27.15 4.55
C GLN A 187 13.70 28.30 3.80
N PRO A 188 13.71 29.54 4.33
CA PRO A 188 14.46 30.63 3.71
C PRO A 188 15.96 30.38 3.91
N SER A 189 16.65 29.91 2.87
CA SER A 189 18.13 29.84 2.82
C SER A 189 18.70 31.04 2.04
N GLU A 190 19.91 31.47 2.40
CA GLU A 190 20.66 32.52 1.68
C GLU A 190 21.36 31.99 0.41
N GLU A 191 21.46 30.66 0.27
CA GLU A 191 22.05 29.96 -0.87
C GLU A 191 21.01 29.68 -1.98
N ASP A 192 21.49 29.53 -3.23
CA ASP A 192 20.65 29.14 -4.36
C ASP A 192 20.02 27.77 -4.08
N PRO A 193 18.69 27.68 -3.86
CA PRO A 193 18.04 26.42 -3.49
C PRO A 193 18.24 25.35 -4.56
N ASP A 194 18.43 25.74 -5.83
CA ASP A 194 18.62 24.80 -6.93
C ASP A 194 19.97 24.07 -6.86
N GLU A 195 21.03 24.69 -6.34
CA GLU A 195 22.33 24.01 -6.15
C GLU A 195 22.28 23.03 -4.99
N GLY A 196 21.66 23.41 -3.86
CA GLY A 196 21.47 22.49 -2.73
C GLY A 196 20.66 21.24 -3.10
N ILE A 197 19.65 21.39 -3.96
CA ILE A 197 18.88 20.25 -4.47
C ILE A 197 19.74 19.33 -5.35
N LYS A 198 20.57 19.88 -6.24
CA LYS A 198 21.48 19.06 -7.08
C LYS A 198 22.43 18.24 -6.24
N ASP A 199 23.01 18.85 -5.20
CA ASP A 199 23.90 18.15 -4.27
C ASP A 199 23.17 17.01 -3.53
N LEU A 200 21.94 17.24 -3.07
CA LEU A 200 21.12 16.20 -2.44
C LEU A 200 20.76 15.05 -3.38
N VAL A 201 20.47 15.35 -4.64
CA VAL A 201 20.21 14.33 -5.67
C VAL A 201 21.45 13.48 -5.90
N GLU A 202 22.62 14.11 -6.03
CA GLU A 202 23.89 13.40 -6.24
C GLU A 202 24.28 12.55 -5.02
N ILE A 203 24.08 13.06 -3.79
CA ILE A 203 24.29 12.29 -2.56
C ILE A 203 23.34 11.10 -2.51
N THR A 204 22.08 11.29 -2.88
CA THR A 204 21.06 10.23 -2.90
C THR A 204 21.43 9.12 -3.88
N LEU A 205 21.80 9.46 -5.12
CA LEU A 205 22.26 8.48 -6.10
C LEU A 205 23.51 7.75 -5.60
N LYS A 206 24.50 8.47 -5.08
CA LYS A 206 25.71 7.85 -4.54
C LYS A 206 25.42 6.83 -3.42
N LYS A 207 24.35 7.03 -2.66
CA LYS A 207 23.94 6.14 -1.57
C LYS A 207 23.05 4.99 -2.03
N MET A 208 22.17 5.24 -3.00
CA MET A 208 21.05 4.34 -3.32
C MET A 208 21.19 3.65 -4.68
N ASP A 209 21.89 4.26 -5.65
CA ASP A 209 22.08 3.74 -7.00
C ASP A 209 23.23 2.71 -7.00
N HIS A 210 22.89 1.42 -6.89
CA HIS A 210 23.87 0.34 -6.77
C HIS A 210 24.41 -0.14 -8.13
N ASP A 211 23.64 -0.02 -9.20
CA ASP A 211 24.07 -0.42 -10.54
C ASP A 211 24.69 0.73 -11.36
N HIS A 212 24.62 1.95 -10.83
CA HIS A 212 25.21 3.18 -11.37
C HIS A 212 24.65 3.57 -12.73
N ASP A 213 23.37 3.31 -12.97
CA ASP A 213 22.67 3.68 -14.20
C ASP A 213 22.11 5.13 -14.16
N GLY A 214 22.23 5.81 -13.01
CA GLY A 214 21.86 7.20 -12.81
C GLY A 214 20.39 7.43 -12.46
N LYS A 215 19.63 6.35 -12.18
CA LYS A 215 18.25 6.36 -11.69
C LYS A 215 18.13 5.29 -10.58
N LEU A 216 16.99 5.24 -9.89
CA LEU A 216 16.78 4.22 -8.85
C LEU A 216 15.75 3.21 -9.31
N SER A 217 16.15 1.94 -9.46
CA SER A 217 15.21 0.84 -9.60
C SER A 217 14.62 0.45 -8.24
N PHE A 218 13.53 -0.33 -8.23
CA PHE A 218 13.00 -0.86 -6.97
C PHE A 218 14.02 -1.71 -6.18
N PRO A 219 14.81 -2.61 -6.80
CA PRO A 219 15.90 -3.31 -6.11
C PRO A 219 16.94 -2.39 -5.45
N ASP A 220 17.33 -1.30 -6.12
CA ASP A 220 18.26 -0.31 -5.57
C ASP A 220 17.69 0.34 -4.31
N TYR A 221 16.45 0.82 -4.44
CA TYR A 221 15.72 1.44 -3.35
C TYR A 221 15.50 0.47 -2.17
N GLU A 222 15.08 -0.77 -2.44
CA GLU A 222 14.87 -1.80 -1.42
C GLU A 222 16.16 -2.13 -0.66
N ALA A 223 17.28 -2.29 -1.37
CA ALA A 223 18.58 -2.56 -0.76
C ALA A 223 19.00 -1.39 0.14
N ALA A 224 18.96 -0.16 -0.37
CA ALA A 224 19.35 1.03 0.38
C ALA A 224 18.49 1.25 1.64
N VAL A 225 17.16 1.07 1.56
CA VAL A 225 16.26 1.23 2.71
C VAL A 225 16.47 0.14 3.76
N ARG A 226 16.85 -1.08 3.35
CA ARG A 226 17.20 -2.15 4.30
C ARG A 226 18.51 -1.89 5.03
N GLU A 227 19.46 -1.22 4.38
CA GLU A 227 20.71 -0.80 5.02
C GLU A 227 20.49 0.40 5.94
N GLU A 228 19.75 1.41 5.48
CA GLU A 228 19.47 2.65 6.20
C GLU A 228 17.96 2.96 6.16
N ALA A 229 17.23 2.55 7.21
CA ALA A 229 15.78 2.71 7.29
C ALA A 229 15.27 4.17 7.19
N LEU A 230 16.14 5.16 7.44
CA LEU A 230 15.84 6.58 7.28
C LEU A 230 15.63 6.98 5.81
N LEU A 231 16.11 6.18 4.85
CA LEU A 231 15.95 6.43 3.41
C LEU A 231 14.55 6.06 2.90
N LEU A 232 13.70 5.43 3.72
CA LEU A 232 12.32 5.07 3.33
C LEU A 232 11.54 6.30 2.82
N GLU A 233 11.75 7.47 3.43
CA GLU A 233 11.07 8.70 3.06
C GLU A 233 12.07 9.77 2.54
N ALA A 234 13.14 9.32 1.86
CA ALA A 234 14.25 10.18 1.44
C ALA A 234 13.84 11.39 0.59
N PHE A 235 12.75 11.28 -0.18
CA PHE A 235 12.26 12.35 -1.07
C PHE A 235 11.10 13.16 -0.49
N GLY A 236 10.70 12.87 0.75
CA GLY A 236 9.64 13.58 1.45
C GLY A 236 8.74 12.65 2.28
N PRO A 237 8.11 13.18 3.35
CA PRO A 237 7.28 12.41 4.26
C PRO A 237 5.94 12.04 3.60
N CYS A 238 5.83 10.83 3.10
CA CYS A 238 4.63 10.31 2.42
C CYS A 238 3.84 9.31 3.27
N LEU A 239 4.34 8.96 4.44
CA LEU A 239 3.66 8.18 5.46
C LEU A 239 3.24 9.09 6.62
N PRO A 240 2.17 8.75 7.35
CA PRO A 240 1.76 9.53 8.51
C PRO A 240 2.77 9.35 9.64
N ASP A 241 3.03 10.38 10.43
CA ASP A 241 3.94 10.25 11.56
C ASP A 241 3.33 9.36 12.67
N PRO A 242 4.16 8.75 13.54
CA PRO A 242 3.67 7.83 14.57
C PRO A 242 2.66 8.44 15.56
N LYS A 243 2.65 9.76 15.77
CA LYS A 243 1.69 10.43 16.65
C LYS A 243 0.34 10.53 15.94
N SER A 244 0.29 11.01 14.71
CA SER A 244 -0.95 11.07 13.92
C SER A 244 -1.54 9.68 13.66
N GLN A 245 -0.70 8.66 13.44
CA GLN A 245 -1.17 7.26 13.37
C GLN A 245 -1.90 6.84 14.65
N LYS A 246 -1.27 7.03 15.83
CA LYS A 246 -1.87 6.67 17.12
C LYS A 246 -3.14 7.43 17.42
N GLU A 247 -3.18 8.72 17.10
CA GLU A 247 -4.38 9.56 17.29
C GLU A 247 -5.52 9.09 16.39
N PHE A 248 -5.24 8.75 15.13
CA PHE A 248 -6.21 8.18 14.21
C PHE A 248 -6.75 6.84 14.70
N GLU A 249 -5.87 5.89 15.04
CA GLU A 249 -6.26 4.57 15.54
C GLU A 249 -7.11 4.70 16.81
N ALA A 250 -6.68 5.55 17.75
CA ALA A 250 -7.41 5.79 18.99
C ALA A 250 -8.79 6.42 18.77
N GLN A 251 -9.00 7.18 17.69
CA GLN A 251 -10.30 7.78 17.37
C GLN A 251 -11.21 6.82 16.61
N VAL A 252 -10.67 6.06 15.66
CA VAL A 252 -11.44 5.26 14.70
C VAL A 252 -11.69 3.83 15.20
N PHE A 253 -10.75 3.24 15.94
CA PHE A 253 -10.83 1.84 16.37
C PHE A 253 -11.37 1.65 17.80
N LYS A 254 -12.16 2.61 18.31
CA LYS A 254 -12.81 2.45 19.62
C LYS A 254 -13.90 1.39 19.56
N ASP A 255 -13.79 0.33 20.37
CA ASP A 255 -14.87 -0.62 20.56
C ASP A 255 -16.00 0.05 21.38
N PRO A 256 -17.24 0.12 20.87
CA PRO A 256 -18.37 0.63 21.64
C PRO A 256 -18.62 -0.13 22.96
N ASN A 257 -18.08 -1.34 23.11
CA ASN A 257 -18.27 -2.18 24.30
C ASN A 257 -17.24 -1.94 25.41
N GLU A 258 -16.22 -1.10 25.23
CA GLU A 258 -15.20 -0.85 26.29
C GLU A 258 -15.68 0.07 27.43
N PHE A 259 -16.90 0.61 27.36
CA PHE A 259 -17.53 1.38 28.46
C PHE A 259 -18.89 0.81 28.90
N GLY A 260 -19.05 -0.51 28.79
CA GLY A 260 -20.24 -1.24 29.20
C GLY A 260 -20.16 -1.92 30.58
N GLU A 261 -19.49 -1.32 31.57
CA GLU A 261 -19.66 -1.70 32.98
C GLU A 261 -19.77 -0.42 33.83
N VAL A 262 -21.02 -0.02 34.14
CA VAL A 262 -21.38 0.82 35.28
C VAL A 262 -22.51 0.13 36.02
#